data_AF-A0A392RQB3-F1
#
_entry.id   AF-A0A392RQB3-F1
#
_cell.length_a   1.000
_cell.length_b   1.000
_cell.length_c   1.000
_cell.angle_alpha   90.00
_cell.angle_beta   90.00
_cell.angle_gamma   90.00
#
_symmetry.space_group_name_H-M   'P 1'
#
loop_
_entity.id
_entity.type
_entity.pdbx_description
1 polymer ?
#
loop_
_entity_poly.entity_id
_entity_poly.type
_entity_poly.pdbx_seq_one_letter_code
_entity_poly.pdbx_strand_id
1 'polypeptide(L)'
;MGSDLLRKTDKGSKLILSGPIWLLQLWLNATFESKLNLFLPSNFDNAVSTRQIEGTRLALLRQRNAGLSSRELFMYYFKAFIDFDEISEQNTPFIRRQIGPTWFKKPFPA
;
A
#
# COMPACT_ATOMS: atom_id res chain seq x y z
N MET A 1 -2.77 -13.94 20.11
CA MET A 1 -1.72 -13.03 20.60
C MET A 1 -0.86 -12.62 19.42
N GLY A 2 -0.98 -11.38 18.95
CA GLY A 2 -0.24 -10.91 17.76
C GLY A 2 -0.59 -9.49 17.29
N SER A 3 -1.39 -8.74 18.06
CA SER A 3 -1.90 -7.41 17.68
C SER A 3 -1.16 -6.24 18.35
N ASP A 4 -0.21 -6.49 19.27
CA ASP A 4 0.29 -5.43 20.15
C ASP A 4 1.67 -4.86 19.77
N LEU A 5 2.34 -5.41 18.75
CA LEU A 5 3.70 -5.00 18.38
C LEU A 5 3.79 -3.79 17.42
N LEU A 6 2.67 -3.20 17.02
CA LEU A 6 2.66 -1.99 16.18
C LEU A 6 2.38 -0.70 16.97
N ARG A 7 2.29 -0.75 18.31
CA ARG A 7 1.84 0.40 19.11
C ARG A 7 2.93 1.37 19.58
N LYS A 8 4.20 1.16 19.24
CA LYS A 8 5.26 2.11 19.64
C LYS A 8 6.30 2.28 18.55
N THR A 9 6.02 3.19 17.64
CA THR A 9 7.07 3.99 16.99
C THR A 9 6.69 5.46 17.05
N ASP A 10 7.74 6.22 17.28
CA ASP A 10 7.80 7.59 17.77
C ASP A 10 7.25 8.63 16.79
N LYS A 11 7.07 9.85 17.30
CA LYS A 11 6.48 11.04 16.66
C LYS A 11 6.94 11.26 15.22
N GLY A 12 6.10 10.87 14.26
CA GLY A 12 6.23 11.29 12.86
C GLY A 12 5.47 10.36 11.92
N SER A 13 4.34 10.82 11.39
CA SER A 13 3.43 10.09 10.49
C SER A 13 2.58 9.02 11.19
N LYS A 14 1.62 9.49 12.00
CA LYS A 14 0.47 8.68 12.44
C LYS A 14 -0.22 8.13 11.19
N LEU A 15 -0.03 6.86 10.86
CA LEU A 15 -0.82 6.17 9.85
C LEU A 15 -2.24 6.01 10.42
N ILE A 16 -3.06 7.05 10.28
CA ILE A 16 -4.47 7.01 10.67
C ILE A 16 -5.21 6.23 9.59
N LEU A 17 -5.14 4.90 9.65
CA LEU A 17 -6.07 4.00 8.98
C LEU A 17 -6.40 2.88 9.95
N SER A 18 -7.14 3.22 11.01
CA SER A 18 -7.73 2.21 11.90
C SER A 18 -9.04 1.71 11.30
N GLY A 19 -8.98 0.50 10.70
CA GLY A 19 -10.10 -0.23 10.09
C GLY A 19 -9.66 -1.09 8.89
N PRO A 20 -10.47 -2.05 8.38
CA PRO A 20 -10.09 -2.97 7.28
C PRO A 20 -9.71 -2.27 5.95
N ILE A 21 -9.92 -0.96 5.85
CA ILE A 21 -9.60 -0.11 4.70
C ILE A 21 -8.10 -0.05 4.40
N TRP A 22 -7.21 -0.23 5.39
CA TRP A 22 -5.76 -0.17 5.14
C TRP A 22 -5.30 -1.19 4.11
N LEU A 23 -5.92 -2.38 4.08
CA LEU A 23 -5.60 -3.44 3.14
C LEU A 23 -6.08 -3.08 1.73
N LEU A 24 -7.28 -2.52 1.62
CA LEU A 24 -7.79 -2.02 0.33
C LEU A 24 -6.89 -0.90 -0.20
N GLN A 25 -6.47 0.03 0.65
CA GLN A 25 -5.56 1.09 0.26
C GLN A 25 -4.20 0.53 -0.19
N LEU A 26 -3.62 -0.44 0.53
CA LEU A 26 -2.37 -1.08 0.10
C LEU A 26 -2.51 -1.79 -1.23
N TRP A 27 -3.61 -2.50 -1.43
CA TRP A 27 -3.88 -3.18 -2.69
C TRP A 27 -4.02 -2.18 -3.84
N LEU A 28 -4.81 -1.12 -3.65
CA LEU A 28 -4.96 -0.04 -4.64
C LEU A 28 -3.63 0.66 -4.92
N ASN A 29 -2.80 0.91 -3.91
CA ASN A 29 -1.47 1.48 -4.08
C ASN A 29 -0.57 0.55 -4.91
N ALA A 30 -0.63 -0.76 -4.70
CA ALA A 30 0.17 -1.74 -5.45
C ALA A 30 -0.30 -1.90 -6.90
N THR A 31 -1.60 -1.80 -7.12
CA THR A 31 -2.22 -2.09 -8.41
C THR A 31 -2.34 -0.84 -9.31
N PHE A 32 -2.58 0.32 -8.73
CA PHE A 32 -2.94 1.54 -9.46
C PHE A 32 -2.04 2.73 -9.13
N GLU A 33 -0.78 2.49 -8.73
CA GLU A 33 0.15 3.53 -8.31
C GLU A 33 0.19 4.74 -9.27
N SER A 34 0.29 4.47 -10.57
CA SER A 34 0.33 5.47 -11.63
C SER A 34 -1.00 6.21 -11.79
N LYS A 35 -2.14 5.49 -11.79
CA LYS A 35 -3.48 6.08 -11.92
C LYS A 35 -3.84 6.97 -10.72
N LEU A 36 -3.40 6.57 -9.53
CA LEU A 36 -3.66 7.29 -8.28
C LEU A 36 -2.68 8.46 -8.05
N ASN A 37 -1.76 8.71 -9.00
CA ASN A 37 -0.74 9.77 -8.89
C ASN A 37 -0.03 9.78 -7.53
N LEU A 38 0.30 8.58 -7.05
CA LEU A 38 0.98 8.39 -5.78
C LEU A 38 2.44 8.78 -5.89
N PHE A 39 3.02 9.21 -4.78
CA PHE A 39 4.45 9.46 -4.68
C PHE A 39 4.99 9.01 -3.33
N LEU A 40 6.27 8.65 -3.31
CA LEU A 40 7.01 8.41 -2.09
C LEU A 40 7.71 9.73 -1.69
N PRO A 41 7.43 10.29 -0.51
CA PRO A 41 8.20 11.42 0.00
C PRO A 41 9.67 11.02 0.21
N SER A 42 10.61 11.86 -0.25
CA SER A 42 12.05 11.56 -0.25
C SER A 42 12.64 11.26 1.12
N ASN A 43 12.03 11.77 2.19
CA ASN A 43 12.43 11.47 3.57
C ASN A 43 12.23 9.99 3.95
N PHE A 44 11.55 9.19 3.13
CA PHE A 44 11.35 7.75 3.34
C PHE A 44 12.26 6.86 2.47
N ASP A 45 13.08 7.43 1.58
CA ASP A 45 13.88 6.65 0.62
C ASP A 45 14.80 5.63 1.31
N ASN A 46 15.48 6.03 2.39
CA ASN A 46 16.36 5.14 3.16
C ASN A 46 15.59 4.00 3.85
N ALA A 47 14.39 4.33 4.38
CA ALA A 47 13.53 3.36 5.07
C ALA A 47 12.96 2.29 4.12
N VAL A 48 12.88 2.60 2.83
CA VAL A 48 12.38 1.72 1.77
C VAL A 48 13.51 0.97 1.06
N SER A 49 14.63 1.62 0.73
CA SER A 49 15.70 1.06 -0.10
C SER A 49 16.37 -0.18 0.51
N THR A 50 16.31 -0.32 1.83
CA THR A 50 16.87 -1.45 2.58
C THR A 50 15.90 -2.63 2.74
N ARG A 51 14.65 -2.51 2.25
CA ARG A 51 13.60 -3.51 2.46
C ARG A 51 13.55 -4.51 1.31
N GLN A 52 13.37 -5.78 1.67
CA GLN A 52 13.19 -6.86 0.70
C GLN A 52 11.73 -7.05 0.26
N ILE A 53 10.79 -6.43 0.98
CA ILE A 53 9.35 -6.55 0.75
C ILE A 53 8.79 -5.16 0.49
N GLU A 54 7.98 -5.07 -0.56
CA GLU A 54 7.42 -3.82 -1.09
C GLU A 54 6.40 -3.16 -0.15
N GLY A 55 5.83 -3.91 0.80
CA GLY A 55 4.77 -3.45 1.69
C GLY A 55 5.10 -2.15 2.43
N THR A 56 6.36 -1.97 2.86
CA THR A 56 6.80 -0.73 3.52
C THR A 56 6.71 0.46 2.56
N ARG A 57 7.12 0.31 1.30
CA ARG A 57 7.01 1.38 0.30
C ARG A 57 5.55 1.74 0.06
N LEU A 58 4.71 0.73 -0.17
CA LEU A 58 3.29 0.90 -0.46
C LEU A 58 2.52 1.59 0.67
N ALA A 59 2.88 1.30 1.93
CA ALA A 59 2.29 1.94 3.11
C ALA A 59 2.70 3.41 3.26
N LEU A 60 3.87 3.78 2.72
CA LEU A 60 4.43 5.13 2.80
C LEU A 60 4.08 6.00 1.60
N LEU A 61 3.56 5.41 0.51
CA LEU A 61 3.02 6.16 -0.63
C LEU A 61 1.94 7.14 -0.17
N ARG A 62 2.05 8.36 -0.67
CA ARG A 62 1.12 9.46 -0.38
C ARG A 62 0.44 9.93 -1.65
N GLN A 63 -0.80 10.37 -1.48
CA GLN A 63 -1.51 11.14 -2.49
C GLN A 63 -0.84 12.51 -2.65
N ARG A 64 -0.65 12.99 -3.87
CA ARG A 64 -0.16 14.36 -4.12
C ARG A 64 -1.13 15.45 -3.66
N ASN A 65 -2.43 15.12 -3.64
CA ASN A 65 -3.46 16.02 -3.16
C ASN A 65 -3.44 16.05 -1.62
N ALA A 66 -2.80 17.06 -1.05
CA ALA A 66 -2.77 17.27 0.40
C ALA A 66 -4.12 17.78 0.92
N GLY A 67 -4.40 17.54 2.21
CA GLY A 67 -5.52 18.17 2.93
C GLY A 67 -6.88 17.47 2.83
N LEU A 68 -6.96 16.29 2.21
CA LEU A 68 -8.20 15.52 2.15
C LEU A 68 -8.58 14.93 3.52
N SER A 69 -9.85 15.07 3.90
CA SER A 69 -10.44 14.37 5.04
C SER A 69 -10.48 12.85 4.81
N SER A 70 -10.63 12.07 5.88
CA SER A 70 -10.75 10.60 5.78
C SER A 70 -11.89 10.16 4.85
N ARG A 71 -13.00 10.91 4.82
CA ARG A 71 -14.14 10.62 3.94
C ARG A 71 -13.80 10.88 2.47
N GLU A 72 -13.11 11.98 2.18
CA GLU A 72 -12.68 12.30 0.82
C GLU A 72 -11.64 11.31 0.31
N LEU A 73 -10.69 10.90 1.16
CA LEU A 73 -9.74 9.83 0.84
C LEU A 73 -10.46 8.50 0.55
N PHE A 74 -11.42 8.11 1.38
CA PHE A 74 -12.21 6.91 1.13
C PHE A 74 -12.93 7.00 -0.23
N MET A 75 -13.64 8.10 -0.50
CA MET A 75 -14.34 8.28 -1.76
C MET A 75 -13.40 8.30 -2.96
N TYR A 76 -12.20 8.86 -2.81
CA TYR A 76 -11.17 8.86 -3.85
C TYR A 76 -10.75 7.43 -4.21
N TYR A 77 -10.35 6.63 -3.22
CA TYR A 77 -9.98 5.22 -3.44
C TYR A 77 -11.16 4.39 -3.96
N PHE A 78 -12.36 4.63 -3.45
CA PHE A 78 -13.56 3.89 -3.85
C PHE A 78 -13.97 4.20 -5.30
N LYS A 79 -13.86 5.46 -5.74
CA LYS A 79 -14.07 5.82 -7.15
C LYS A 79 -13.06 5.14 -8.06
N ALA A 80 -11.77 5.20 -7.71
CA ALA A 80 -10.74 4.52 -8.50
C ALA A 80 -10.95 3.00 -8.58
N PHE A 81 -11.51 2.40 -7.53
CA PHE A 81 -11.91 0.99 -7.54
C PHE A 81 -13.11 0.72 -8.45
N ILE A 82 -14.13 1.59 -8.47
CA ILE A 82 -15.31 1.41 -9.35
C ILE A 82 -14.97 1.69 -10.81
N ASP A 83 -14.09 2.66 -11.07
CA ASP A 83 -13.59 2.99 -12.41
C ASP A 83 -12.70 1.87 -13.00
N PHE A 84 -12.46 0.80 -12.25
CA PHE A 84 -11.82 -0.41 -12.74
C PHE A 84 -12.85 -1.32 -13.41
N ASP A 85 -13.08 -1.09 -14.69
CA ASP A 85 -13.98 -1.88 -15.55
C ASP A 85 -13.24 -2.95 -16.38
N GLU A 86 -11.95 -2.76 -16.65
CA GLU A 86 -11.12 -3.70 -17.41
C GLU A 86 -9.99 -4.34 -16.60
N ILE A 87 -10.01 -5.67 -16.58
CA ILE A 87 -8.92 -6.50 -16.06
C ILE A 87 -7.77 -6.50 -17.08
N SER A 88 -6.63 -5.91 -16.70
CA SER A 88 -5.40 -5.96 -17.49
C SER A 88 -4.28 -6.67 -16.72
N GLU A 89 -3.36 -7.34 -17.42
CA GLU A 89 -2.21 -8.03 -16.78
C GLU A 89 -1.36 -7.09 -15.93
N GLN A 90 -1.33 -5.79 -16.26
CA GLN A 90 -0.64 -4.75 -15.51
C GLN A 90 -1.25 -4.56 -14.11
N ASN A 91 -2.57 -4.59 -14.00
CA ASN A 91 -3.30 -4.36 -12.76
C ASN A 91 -3.59 -5.68 -12.01
N THR A 92 -3.55 -6.81 -12.69
CA THR A 92 -3.78 -8.12 -12.10
C THR A 92 -2.62 -9.08 -12.39
N PRO A 93 -1.40 -8.80 -11.89
CA PRO A 93 -0.21 -9.60 -12.17
C PRO A 93 -0.29 -11.04 -11.61
N PHE A 94 -1.31 -11.32 -10.81
CA PHE A 94 -1.56 -12.64 -10.21
C PHE A 94 -2.65 -13.44 -10.93
N ILE A 95 -3.37 -12.87 -11.91
CA ILE A 95 -4.58 -13.52 -12.46
C ILE A 95 -4.30 -14.86 -13.15
N ARG A 96 -3.10 -15.01 -13.74
CA ARG A 96 -2.64 -16.27 -14.37
C ARG A 96 -1.63 -17.02 -13.52
N ARG A 97 -1.29 -16.51 -12.33
CA ARG A 97 -0.18 -16.99 -11.52
C ARG A 97 -0.65 -18.09 -10.56
N GLN A 98 -0.19 -19.32 -10.77
CA GLN A 98 -0.53 -20.46 -9.90
C GLN A 98 0.38 -20.59 -8.66
N ILE A 99 1.57 -19.98 -8.69
CA ILE A 99 2.60 -20.10 -7.65
C ILE A 99 3.03 -18.70 -7.22
N GLY A 100 3.11 -18.41 -5.93
CA GLY A 100 3.46 -17.08 -5.40
C GLY A 100 4.80 -16.48 -5.89
N PRO A 101 5.07 -15.20 -5.57
CA PRO A 101 6.35 -14.54 -5.84
C PRO A 101 7.57 -15.32 -5.34
N THR A 102 8.70 -15.24 -6.05
CA THR A 102 9.95 -15.92 -5.64
C THR A 102 10.43 -15.49 -4.26
N TRP A 103 10.16 -14.25 -3.85
CA TRP A 103 10.46 -13.77 -2.51
C TRP A 103 9.60 -14.41 -1.41
N PHE A 104 8.44 -14.98 -1.75
CA PHE A 104 7.59 -15.75 -0.82
C PHE A 104 8.11 -17.17 -0.58
N LYS A 105 9.09 -17.62 -1.39
CA LYS A 105 9.84 -18.86 -1.16
C LYS A 105 11.04 -18.67 -0.22
N LYS A 106 11.28 -17.44 0.26
CA LYS A 106 12.31 -17.21 1.27
C LYS A 106 11.84 -17.80 2.60
N PRO A 107 12.71 -18.49 3.34
CA PRO A 107 12.38 -18.93 4.69
C PRO A 107 12.01 -17.71 5.53
N PHE A 108 11.01 -17.86 6.41
CA PHE A 108 10.67 -16.83 7.38
C PHE A 108 11.92 -16.53 8.23
N PRO A 109 12.27 -15.26 8.47
CA PRO A 109 13.36 -14.96 9.38
C PRO A 109 13.05 -15.60 10.73
N ALA A 110 14.02 -16.36 11.25
CA ALA A 110 13.97 -16.99 12.56
C ALA A 110 14.07 -15.93 13.67
#